data_AF-A0A452XY64-F1
#
_entry.id   AF-A0A452XY64-F1
#
_cell.length_a   1.000
_cell.length_b   1.000
_cell.length_c   1.000
_cell.angle_alpha   90.00
_cell.angle_beta   90.00
_cell.angle_gamma   90.00
#
_symmetry.space_group_name_H-M   'P 1'
#
loop_
_entity.id
_entity.type
_entity.pdbx_description
1 polymer ?
#
loop_
_entity_poly.entity_id
_entity_poly.type
_entity_poly.pdbx_seq_one_letter_code
_entity_poly.pdbx_strand_id
1 'polypeptide(L)'
;MDPPTDALSGTSAGGGSFGTPDLRDFMEQLNLEDEDFDDLVIDEADLEINDSVRWLALARVHTDKSFSQVAFYKDMRAAWNPAQPVRFRPVGPKLFVVQASCLGDWERMMYQGPWLFRNLLVLMVPYDGFTKAEEVPKVFMPI
;
A
#
# COMPACT_ATOMS: atom_id res chain seq x y z
N MET A 1 -51.86 31.85 -26.92
CA MET A 1 -50.62 31.47 -26.22
C MET A 1 -50.09 32.74 -25.58
N ASP A 2 -50.43 32.88 -24.30
CA ASP A 2 -50.21 34.04 -23.43
C ASP A 2 -48.73 34.46 -23.29
N PRO A 3 -48.46 35.75 -22.96
CA PRO A 3 -47.22 36.26 -22.36
C PRO A 3 -47.22 35.95 -20.82
N PRO A 4 -46.21 36.22 -19.95
CA PRO A 4 -45.48 37.50 -19.83
C PRO A 4 -44.03 37.47 -19.26
N THR A 5 -43.53 38.69 -19.15
CA THR A 5 -42.32 39.26 -18.53
C THR A 5 -42.19 39.11 -17.00
N ASP A 6 -40.92 39.22 -16.57
CA ASP A 6 -40.36 39.71 -15.30
C ASP A 6 -40.69 39.06 -13.95
N ALA A 7 -39.63 38.59 -13.26
CA ALA A 7 -39.45 38.79 -11.81
C ALA A 7 -37.98 38.60 -11.39
N LEU A 8 -37.32 39.71 -11.06
CA LEU A 8 -36.17 39.77 -10.15
C LEU A 8 -36.64 39.45 -8.72
N SER A 9 -35.91 38.61 -7.96
CA SER A 9 -35.71 38.83 -6.51
C SER A 9 -34.88 37.75 -5.80
N GLY A 10 -34.10 38.21 -4.82
CA GLY A 10 -33.29 37.45 -3.85
C GLY A 10 -31.80 37.73 -4.05
N THR A 11 -31.20 38.82 -3.53
CA THR A 11 -30.79 39.05 -2.12
C THR A 11 -30.19 37.76 -1.49
N SER A 12 -29.00 37.72 -0.90
CA SER A 12 -28.30 38.71 -0.07
C SER A 12 -26.80 38.34 0.01
N ALA A 13 -26.00 39.36 0.31
CA ALA A 13 -24.61 39.22 0.70
C ALA A 13 -24.49 38.40 2.00
N GLY A 14 -23.51 37.49 2.03
CA GLY A 14 -23.14 36.75 3.22
C GLY A 14 -21.77 36.14 3.03
N GLY A 15 -20.73 36.95 3.26
CA GLY A 15 -19.38 36.45 3.40
C GLY A 15 -19.33 35.44 4.54
N GLY A 16 -18.88 34.24 4.22
CA GLY A 16 -18.62 33.18 5.17
C GLY A 16 -17.44 32.40 4.65
N SER A 17 -16.24 32.85 5.01
CA SER A 17 -15.02 32.05 4.90
C SER A 17 -15.20 30.84 5.81
N PHE A 18 -15.81 29.76 5.32
CA PHE A 18 -15.66 28.45 5.93
C PHE A 18 -14.31 27.95 5.47
N GLY A 19 -13.30 28.33 6.26
CA GLY A 19 -11.98 27.75 6.19
C GLY A 19 -12.15 26.25 6.09
N THR A 20 -11.49 25.65 5.10
CA THR A 20 -11.14 24.25 5.15
C THR A 20 -10.68 23.96 6.59
N PRO A 21 -11.30 23.03 7.34
CA PRO A 21 -10.74 22.64 8.63
C PRO A 21 -9.29 22.25 8.34
N ASP A 22 -8.36 23.03 8.88
CA ASP A 22 -6.96 22.96 8.53
C ASP A 22 -6.52 21.54 8.89
N LEU A 23 -6.07 20.76 7.90
CA LEU A 23 -5.59 19.39 8.12
C LEU A 23 -4.51 19.35 9.22
N ARG A 24 -3.88 20.50 9.45
CA ARG A 24 -2.94 20.77 10.52
C ARG A 24 -3.55 20.62 11.92
N ASP A 25 -4.77 21.09 12.16
CA ASP A 25 -5.46 20.94 13.46
C ASP A 25 -5.79 19.47 13.75
N PHE A 26 -6.07 18.67 12.71
CA PHE A 26 -6.30 17.23 12.84
C PHE A 26 -5.00 16.44 13.07
N MET A 27 -3.87 16.95 12.58
CA MET A 27 -2.54 16.35 12.77
C MET A 27 -1.97 16.64 14.16
N GLU A 28 -2.29 17.78 14.77
CA GLU A 28 -1.85 18.11 16.14
C GLU A 28 -2.56 17.28 17.23
N GLN A 29 -3.70 16.66 16.90
CA GLN A 29 -4.40 15.73 17.79
C GLN A 29 -3.85 14.29 17.78
N LEU A 30 -2.87 13.98 16.93
CA LEU A 30 -2.18 12.69 16.91
C LEU A 30 -0.96 12.72 17.82
N ASN A 31 -1.19 12.99 19.12
CA ASN A 31 -0.14 12.84 20.13
C ASN A 31 -0.07 11.36 20.53
N LEU A 32 0.72 10.55 19.80
CA LEU A 32 1.10 9.22 20.26
C LEU A 32 2.10 9.39 21.40
N GLU A 33 1.59 9.37 22.64
CA GLU A 33 2.42 9.06 23.79
C GLU A 33 2.83 7.59 23.69
N ASP A 34 4.12 7.32 23.86
CA ASP A 34 4.74 5.99 23.82
C ASP A 34 4.25 5.13 25.00
N GLU A 35 2.98 4.74 24.99
CA GLU A 35 2.43 3.71 25.86
C GLU A 35 2.58 2.35 25.17
N ASP A 36 3.09 1.40 25.93
CA ASP A 36 3.53 0.06 25.53
C ASP A 36 2.60 -0.58 24.47
N PHE A 37 3.21 -1.15 23.43
CA PHE A 37 2.49 -2.00 22.48
C PHE A 37 1.93 -3.21 23.23
N ASP A 38 0.70 -3.10 23.73
CA ASP A 38 -0.06 -4.24 24.22
C ASP A 38 -0.09 -5.29 23.10
N ASP A 39 0.35 -6.49 23.43
CA ASP A 39 0.44 -7.63 22.52
C ASP A 39 -0.97 -7.93 21.99
N LEU A 40 -1.29 -7.37 20.82
CA LEU A 40 -2.60 -7.45 20.22
C LEU A 40 -2.87 -8.93 19.91
N VAL A 41 -3.74 -9.56 20.71
CA VAL A 41 -4.24 -10.91 20.45
C VAL A 41 -5.16 -10.81 19.23
N ILE A 42 -4.60 -11.12 18.07
CA ILE A 42 -5.32 -11.14 16.79
C ILE A 42 -6.09 -12.45 16.73
N ASP A 43 -7.42 -12.37 16.74
CA ASP A 43 -8.26 -13.53 16.49
C ASP A 43 -8.18 -13.93 15.01
N GLU A 44 -7.86 -15.21 14.76
CA GLU A 44 -7.69 -15.78 13.40
C GLU A 44 -8.96 -15.65 12.53
N ALA A 45 -10.10 -15.36 13.15
CA ALA A 45 -11.42 -15.23 12.52
C ALA A 45 -11.77 -13.80 12.06
N ASP A 46 -10.94 -12.79 12.32
CA ASP A 46 -11.22 -11.41 11.89
C ASP A 46 -11.10 -11.27 10.37
N LEU A 47 -12.23 -11.11 9.70
CA LEU A 47 -12.33 -11.04 8.24
C LEU A 47 -11.54 -9.86 7.65
N GLU A 48 -11.50 -8.72 8.33
CA GLU A 48 -10.71 -7.55 7.91
C GLU A 48 -9.21 -7.81 7.97
N ILE A 49 -8.76 -8.56 8.98
CA ILE A 49 -7.35 -8.94 9.13
C ILE A 49 -7.00 -10.01 8.11
N ASN A 50 -7.88 -10.99 7.90
CA ASN A 50 -7.67 -12.05 6.93
C ASN A 50 -7.59 -11.47 5.50
N ASP A 51 -8.43 -10.48 5.14
CA ASP A 51 -8.31 -9.76 3.86
C ASP A 51 -7.06 -8.87 3.77
N SER A 52 -6.59 -8.32 4.89
CA SER A 52 -5.34 -7.53 4.93
C SER A 52 -4.08 -8.41 4.81
N VAL A 53 -4.15 -9.66 5.27
CA VAL A 53 -3.01 -10.59 5.37
C VAL A 53 -2.99 -11.64 4.24
N ARG A 54 -4.09 -11.79 3.49
CA ARG A 54 -4.14 -12.71 2.36
C ARG A 54 -3.17 -12.30 1.24
N TRP A 55 -2.41 -13.29 0.76
CA TRP A 55 -1.53 -13.22 -0.42
C TRP A 55 -0.42 -12.18 -0.34
N LEU A 56 0.29 -12.16 0.79
CA LEU A 56 1.44 -11.32 1.01
C LEU A 56 2.76 -12.00 0.62
N ALA A 57 3.68 -11.22 0.10
CA ALA A 57 5.05 -11.61 -0.17
C ALA A 57 6.02 -10.47 0.15
N LEU A 58 7.23 -10.83 0.60
CA LEU A 58 8.35 -9.91 0.68
C LEU A 58 9.17 -9.98 -0.60
N ALA A 59 9.30 -8.84 -1.25
CA ALA A 59 10.15 -8.65 -2.41
C ALA A 59 11.40 -7.87 -2.01
N ARG A 60 12.58 -8.43 -2.26
CA ARG A 60 13.86 -7.77 -2.00
C ARG A 60 14.72 -7.71 -3.26
N VAL A 61 15.15 -6.50 -3.62
CA VAL A 61 16.07 -6.30 -4.74
C VAL A 61 17.51 -6.50 -4.27
N HIS A 62 18.23 -7.43 -4.90
CA HIS A 62 19.64 -7.70 -4.63
C HIS A 62 20.53 -6.69 -5.36
N THR A 63 20.84 -5.59 -4.68
CA THR A 63 21.70 -4.52 -5.21
C THR A 63 22.29 -3.69 -4.08
N ASP A 64 23.45 -3.09 -4.31
CA ASP A 64 24.03 -2.07 -3.42
C ASP A 64 23.66 -0.64 -3.84
N LYS A 65 23.14 -0.48 -5.06
CA LYS A 65 22.80 0.82 -5.64
C LYS A 65 21.37 1.23 -5.26
N SER A 66 21.14 2.53 -5.13
CA SER A 66 19.78 3.08 -5.06
C SER A 66 19.10 2.95 -6.42
N PHE A 67 17.77 2.85 -6.41
CA PHE A 67 16.97 2.78 -7.62
C PHE A 67 15.62 3.46 -7.40
N SER A 68 14.92 3.75 -8.49
CA SER A 68 13.57 4.32 -8.44
C SER A 68 12.55 3.24 -8.09
N GLN A 69 11.84 3.42 -6.98
CA GLN A 69 10.75 2.53 -6.56
C GLN A 69 9.61 2.50 -7.60
N VAL A 70 9.31 3.65 -8.21
CA VAL A 70 8.28 3.74 -9.26
C VAL A 70 8.65 2.89 -10.47
N ALA A 71 9.93 2.90 -10.86
CA ALA A 71 10.43 2.04 -11.94
C ALA A 71 10.32 0.55 -11.55
N PHE A 72 10.67 0.21 -10.31
CA PHE A 72 10.52 -1.14 -9.79
C PHE A 72 9.07 -1.63 -9.84
N TYR A 73 8.11 -0.84 -9.37
CA TYR A 73 6.69 -1.22 -9.40
C TYR A 73 6.18 -1.44 -10.83
N LYS A 74 6.62 -0.60 -11.78
CA LYS A 74 6.23 -0.73 -13.18
C LYS A 74 6.81 -2.00 -13.80
N ASP A 75 8.11 -2.22 -13.64
CA ASP A 75 8.81 -3.37 -14.22
C ASP A 75 8.28 -4.68 -13.63
N MET A 76 7.98 -4.70 -12.32
CA MET A 76 7.47 -5.91 -11.67
C MET A 76 6.03 -6.23 -12.02
N ARG A 77 5.16 -5.23 -12.17
CA ARG A 77 3.82 -5.46 -12.72
C ARG A 77 3.88 -6.02 -14.13
N ALA A 78 4.81 -5.55 -14.96
CA ALA A 78 4.98 -6.09 -16.31
C ALA A 78 5.50 -7.53 -16.29
N ALA A 79 6.46 -7.84 -15.41
CA ALA A 79 7.04 -9.18 -15.30
C ALA A 79 6.04 -10.20 -14.74
N TRP A 80 5.30 -9.83 -13.69
CA TRP A 80 4.29 -10.70 -13.09
C TRP A 80 3.03 -10.82 -13.94
N ASN A 81 2.73 -9.83 -14.78
CA ASN A 81 1.51 -9.75 -15.59
C ASN A 81 0.24 -10.15 -14.79
N PRO A 82 -0.03 -9.49 -13.66
CA PRO A 82 -1.11 -9.89 -12.77
C PRO A 82 -2.46 -9.59 -13.41
N ALA A 83 -3.45 -10.43 -13.13
CA ALA A 83 -4.82 -10.20 -13.57
C ALA A 83 -5.45 -8.99 -12.87
N GLN A 84 -5.02 -8.71 -11.63
CA GLN A 84 -5.50 -7.59 -10.83
C GLN A 84 -4.38 -6.65 -10.36
N PRO A 85 -4.70 -5.41 -9.95
CA PRO A 85 -3.71 -4.47 -9.44
C PRO A 85 -3.00 -4.99 -8.19
N VAL A 86 -1.67 -5.13 -8.27
CA VAL A 86 -0.82 -5.47 -7.13
C VAL A 86 -0.50 -4.23 -6.29
N ARG A 87 -0.67 -4.36 -4.97
CA ARG A 87 -0.33 -3.31 -3.98
C ARG A 87 1.09 -3.49 -3.50
N PHE A 88 1.81 -2.38 -3.39
CA PHE A 88 3.18 -2.34 -2.89
C PHE A 88 3.25 -1.45 -1.66
N ARG A 89 3.88 -1.95 -0.59
CA ARG A 89 4.18 -1.18 0.62
C ARG A 89 5.70 -1.19 0.81
N PRO A 90 6.41 -0.07 0.62
CA PRO A 90 7.84 -0.01 0.88
C PRO A 90 8.08 -0.12 2.39
N VAL A 91 8.93 -1.06 2.79
CA VAL A 91 9.36 -1.22 4.19
C VAL A 91 10.75 -0.63 4.35
N GLY A 92 11.63 -0.85 3.37
CA GLY A 92 12.97 -0.28 3.36
C GLY A 92 13.43 0.09 1.95
N PRO A 93 14.68 0.56 1.78
CA PRO A 93 15.18 1.05 0.50
C PRO A 93 15.16 0.01 -0.64
N LYS A 94 15.18 -1.27 -0.28
CA LYS A 94 15.28 -2.40 -1.21
C LYS A 94 14.30 -3.52 -0.88
N LEU A 95 13.39 -3.29 0.08
CA LEU A 95 12.49 -4.28 0.64
C LEU A 95 11.07 -3.76 0.58
N PHE A 96 10.19 -4.57 0.00
CA PHE A 96 8.81 -4.22 -0.26
C PHE A 96 7.91 -5.37 0.19
N VAL A 97 6.84 -5.05 0.89
CA VAL A 97 5.71 -5.95 1.04
C VAL A 97 4.84 -5.79 -0.19
N VAL A 98 4.49 -6.92 -0.79
CA VAL A 98 3.69 -6.99 -2.01
C VAL A 98 2.46 -7.82 -1.70
N GLN A 99 1.30 -7.26 -2.02
CA GLN A 99 0.02 -7.93 -1.84
C GLN A 99 -0.62 -8.18 -3.21
N ALA A 100 -0.82 -9.45 -3.52
CA ALA A 100 -1.61 -9.87 -4.68
C ALA A 100 -3.10 -9.87 -4.31
N SER A 101 -3.98 -9.55 -5.27
CA SER A 101 -5.42 -9.54 -5.02
C SER A 101 -6.05 -10.93 -5.07
N CYS A 102 -5.34 -11.93 -5.62
CA CYS A 102 -5.83 -13.30 -5.70
C CYS A 102 -4.69 -14.32 -5.60
N LEU A 103 -5.06 -15.56 -5.24
CA LEU A 103 -4.11 -16.68 -5.11
C LEU A 103 -3.35 -16.95 -6.41
N GLY A 104 -4.01 -16.88 -7.58
CA GLY A 104 -3.35 -17.17 -8.86
C GLY A 104 -2.23 -16.19 -9.22
N ASP A 105 -2.42 -14.89 -8.93
CA ASP A 105 -1.37 -13.89 -9.10
C ASP A 105 -0.23 -14.11 -8.09
N TRP A 106 -0.57 -14.48 -6.84
CA TRP A 106 0.40 -14.80 -5.80
C TRP A 106 1.26 -16.02 -6.13
N GLU A 107 0.65 -17.13 -6.56
CA GLU A 107 1.36 -18.35 -6.97
C GLU A 107 2.29 -18.07 -8.15
N ARG A 108 1.83 -17.26 -9.12
CA ARG A 108 2.68 -16.81 -10.22
C ARG A 108 3.89 -16.07 -9.68
N MET A 109 3.66 -15.04 -8.86
CA MET A 109 4.71 -14.24 -8.26
C MET A 109 5.69 -15.06 -7.41
N MET A 110 5.26 -16.16 -6.79
CA MET A 110 6.13 -16.96 -5.93
C MET A 110 6.88 -18.07 -6.69
N TYR A 111 6.26 -18.70 -7.69
CA TYR A 111 6.75 -19.96 -8.26
C TYR A 111 7.11 -19.91 -9.74
N GLN A 112 6.74 -18.85 -10.47
CA GLN A 112 6.93 -18.80 -11.94
C GLN A 112 8.16 -18.01 -12.41
N GLY A 113 9.11 -17.70 -11.52
CA GLY A 113 10.42 -17.28 -12.00
C GLY A 113 11.41 -16.90 -10.91
N PRO A 114 12.70 -16.82 -11.25
CA PRO A 114 13.52 -15.75 -10.74
C PRO A 114 13.04 -14.43 -11.34
N TRP A 115 12.78 -13.43 -10.51
CA TRP A 115 12.35 -12.12 -10.97
C TRP A 115 13.55 -11.21 -11.16
N LEU A 116 13.54 -10.42 -12.23
CA LEU A 116 14.61 -9.49 -12.55
C LEU A 116 14.05 -8.08 -12.65
N PHE A 117 14.71 -7.15 -11.97
CA PHE A 117 14.53 -5.72 -12.14
C PHE A 117 15.82 -5.13 -12.70
N ARG A 118 15.83 -4.76 -13.99
CA ARG A 118 17.02 -4.18 -14.65
C ARG A 118 18.30 -5.00 -14.43
N ASN A 119 18.21 -6.32 -14.65
CA ASN A 119 19.29 -7.30 -14.42
C ASN A 119 19.70 -7.48 -12.94
N LEU A 120 18.94 -6.95 -12.00
CA LEU A 120 19.09 -7.20 -10.56
C LEU A 120 18.10 -8.27 -10.14
N LEU A 121 18.58 -9.27 -9.39
CA LEU A 121 17.73 -10.32 -8.85
C LEU A 121 16.74 -9.75 -7.83
N VAL A 122 15.48 -10.17 -7.95
CA VAL A 122 14.42 -9.87 -6.99
C VAL A 122 14.04 -11.16 -6.29
N LEU A 123 14.37 -11.22 -5.01
CA LEU A 123 14.08 -12.33 -4.12
C LEU A 123 12.64 -12.18 -3.62
N MET A 124 11.86 -13.25 -3.72
CA MET A 124 10.46 -13.31 -3.29
C MET A 124 10.31 -14.37 -2.19
N VAL A 125 9.69 -14.02 -1.07
CA VAL A 125 9.41 -14.94 0.04
C VAL A 125 7.98 -14.74 0.53
N PRO A 126 7.23 -15.82 0.87
CA PRO A 126 5.91 -15.68 1.49
C PRO A 126 6.00 -14.84 2.76
N TYR A 127 5.03 -13.97 2.97
CA TYR A 127 5.02 -13.11 4.15
C TYR A 127 3.75 -13.34 4.95
N ASP A 128 3.90 -13.43 6.26
CA ASP A 128 2.84 -13.71 7.22
C ASP A 128 2.06 -12.45 7.60
N GLY A 129 2.58 -11.24 7.33
CA GLY A 129 1.93 -9.98 7.69
C GLY A 129 2.16 -9.53 9.13
N PHE A 130 2.61 -10.43 10.01
CA PHE A 130 2.76 -10.20 11.45
C PHE A 130 4.20 -9.88 11.84
N THR A 131 5.18 -10.62 11.29
CA THR A 131 6.59 -10.39 11.60
C THR A 131 7.02 -9.06 11.01
N LYS A 132 7.72 -8.18 11.73
CA LYS A 132 8.25 -6.96 11.11
C LYS A 132 9.09 -7.32 9.88
N ALA A 133 8.71 -6.80 8.72
CA ALA A 133 9.35 -7.14 7.46
C ALA A 133 10.88 -6.94 7.46
N GLU A 134 11.40 -5.99 8.25
CA GLU A 134 12.85 -5.76 8.42
C GLU A 134 13.57 -6.86 9.22
N GLU A 135 12.84 -7.52 10.12
CA GLU A 135 13.33 -8.57 11.02
C GLU A 135 13.25 -9.96 10.39
N VAL A 136 12.50 -10.11 9.29
CA VAL A 136 12.42 -11.39 8.55
C VAL A 136 13.82 -11.79 8.11
N PRO A 137 14.36 -12.93 8.61
CA PRO A 137 15.73 -13.30 8.37
C PRO A 137 16.00 -13.42 6.87
N LYS A 138 16.98 -12.65 6.40
CA LYS A 138 17.43 -12.63 5.00
C LYS A 138 17.97 -13.99 4.53
N VAL A 139 18.18 -14.93 5.46
CA VAL A 139 18.56 -16.34 5.23
C VAL A 139 17.41 -17.12 4.58
N PHE A 140 16.16 -16.74 4.83
CA PHE A 140 14.97 -17.34 4.17
C PHE A 140 14.75 -16.85 2.74
N MET A 141 15.58 -15.92 2.25
CA MET A 141 15.65 -15.51 0.85
C MET A 141 16.85 -16.21 0.20
N PRO A 142 16.78 -17.51 -0.16
CA PRO A 142 17.89 -18.21 -0.77
C PRO A 142 18.30 -17.51 -2.07
N ILE A 143 19.61 -17.37 -2.24
CA ILE A 143 20.28 -16.72 -3.39
C ILE A 143 20.19 -17.63 -4.61
#